data_AF-A0A2E8HIB9-F1
#
_entry.id   AF-A0A2E8HIB9-F1
#
_cell.length_a   1.000
_cell.length_b   1.000
_cell.length_c   1.000
_cell.angle_alpha   90.00
_cell.angle_beta   90.00
_cell.angle_gamma   90.00
#
_symmetry.space_group_name_H-M   'P 1'
#
loop_
_entity.id
_entity.type
_entity.pdbx_description
1 polymer ?
#
loop_
_entity_poly.entity_id
_entity_poly.type
_entity_poly.pdbx_seq_one_letter_code
_entity_poly.pdbx_strand_id
1 'polypeptide(L)'
;MHYVHPPPAYCLIFSAFLALADWPYYGGDAASTKFAPYEQIHPGNIDSSRIVWRWRLPALQMDREEEDEESGIGGGGEFKSTPLVVDGVLYTYWSDGEQARIFFGTVPDTLYSLDARTGEPDPAFGQEGRVAQAVNSNAV
;
A
#
# COMPACT_ATOMS: atom_id res chain seq x y z
N MET A 1 -54.75 21.19 2.66
CA MET A 1 -53.37 21.65 2.95
C MET A 1 -52.59 20.40 3.34
N HIS A 2 -51.91 19.75 2.39
CA HIS A 2 -51.17 18.51 2.63
C HIS A 2 -49.69 18.77 2.38
N TYR A 3 -48.87 18.61 3.42
CA TYR A 3 -47.42 18.75 3.35
C TYR A 3 -46.83 17.43 2.83
N VAL A 4 -46.21 17.48 1.66
CA VAL A 4 -45.48 16.34 1.08
C VAL A 4 -44.04 16.43 1.55
N HIS A 5 -43.56 15.39 2.22
CA HIS A 5 -42.17 15.29 2.66
C HIS A 5 -41.26 15.26 1.40
N PRO A 6 -40.19 16.08 1.30
CA PRO A 6 -39.23 15.90 0.23
C PRO A 6 -38.45 14.59 0.46
N PRO A 7 -38.09 13.84 -0.60
CA PRO A 7 -37.16 12.72 -0.46
C PRO A 7 -35.79 13.23 0.00
N PRO A 8 -35.00 12.44 0.77
CA PRO A 8 -33.64 12.83 1.11
C PRO A 8 -32.84 13.02 -0.18
N ALA A 9 -32.32 14.23 -0.36
CA ALA A 9 -31.56 14.61 -1.53
C ALA A 9 -30.26 13.77 -1.59
N TYR A 10 -30.12 13.07 -2.71
CA TYR A 10 -28.89 12.87 -3.48
C TYR A 10 -27.62 12.45 -2.73
N CYS A 11 -27.29 11.16 -2.89
CA CYS A 11 -26.10 10.71 -3.62
C CYS A 11 -24.99 11.76 -3.80
N LEU A 12 -24.09 11.85 -2.83
CA LEU A 12 -22.74 12.32 -3.07
C LEU A 12 -21.89 11.06 -3.25
N ILE A 13 -21.74 10.60 -4.49
CA ILE A 13 -20.47 9.98 -4.85
C ILE A 13 -19.50 11.17 -4.81
N PHE A 14 -18.88 11.39 -3.64
CA PHE A 14 -17.60 12.06 -3.63
C PHE A 14 -16.69 11.13 -4.43
N SER A 15 -16.61 11.35 -5.74
CA SER A 15 -15.31 11.22 -6.39
C SER A 15 -14.47 12.33 -5.79
N ALA A 16 -14.05 12.13 -4.54
CA ALA A 16 -12.76 12.61 -4.13
C ALA A 16 -11.83 11.94 -5.14
N PHE A 17 -11.42 12.70 -6.14
CA PHE A 17 -10.04 12.59 -6.54
C PHE A 17 -9.28 12.88 -5.24
N LEU A 18 -9.01 11.84 -4.47
CA LEU A 18 -7.92 11.87 -3.52
C LEU A 18 -6.75 12.20 -4.43
N ALA A 19 -6.41 13.49 -4.53
CA ALA A 19 -5.02 13.83 -4.66
C ALA A 19 -4.39 13.12 -3.46
N LEU A 20 -3.84 11.94 -3.72
CA LEU A 20 -3.11 11.22 -2.70
C LEU A 20 -2.11 12.25 -2.18
N ALA A 21 -2.14 12.49 -0.88
CA ALA A 21 -1.14 13.30 -0.25
C ALA A 21 0.25 12.82 -0.69
N ASP A 22 0.98 13.64 -1.43
CA ASP A 22 2.33 13.28 -1.84
C ASP A 22 3.23 13.13 -0.60
N TRP A 23 4.11 12.13 -0.67
CA TRP A 23 5.14 11.84 0.31
C TRP A 23 6.46 11.62 -0.46
N PRO A 24 7.04 12.68 -1.04
CA PRO A 24 8.13 12.54 -2.00
C PRO A 24 9.49 12.28 -1.34
N TYR A 25 9.59 12.39 -0.02
CA TYR A 25 10.83 12.16 0.75
C TYR A 25 10.64 11.05 1.78
N TYR A 26 11.73 10.39 2.18
CA TYR A 26 11.71 9.42 3.28
C TYR A 26 11.04 9.96 4.56
N GLY A 27 11.25 11.24 4.86
CA GLY A 27 10.66 11.93 6.00
C GLY A 27 9.40 12.76 5.67
N GLY A 28 8.75 12.52 4.54
CA GLY A 28 7.57 13.27 4.08
C GLY A 28 7.91 14.57 3.38
N ASP A 29 8.82 15.36 3.95
CA ASP A 29 9.32 16.61 3.37
C ASP A 29 10.85 16.70 3.44
N ALA A 30 11.41 17.74 2.84
CA ALA A 30 12.86 18.00 2.83
C ALA A 30 13.44 18.25 4.23
N ALA A 31 12.62 18.67 5.20
CA ALA A 31 13.02 18.84 6.59
C ALA A 31 12.91 17.55 7.42
N SER A 32 12.43 16.46 6.79
CA SER A 32 12.19 15.16 7.42
C SER A 32 11.31 15.21 8.67
N THR A 33 10.28 16.06 8.66
CA THR A 33 9.40 16.24 9.83
C THR A 33 8.58 14.99 10.17
N LYS A 34 8.35 14.13 9.18
CA LYS A 34 7.42 12.99 9.26
C LYS A 34 5.99 13.42 9.61
N PHE A 35 5.63 14.66 9.29
CA PHE A 35 4.33 15.23 9.59
C PHE A 35 3.40 15.19 8.37
N ALA A 36 2.19 14.67 8.56
CA ALA A 36 1.13 14.67 7.57
C ALA A 36 0.08 15.73 7.98
N PRO A 37 -0.09 16.84 7.23
CA PRO A 37 -0.97 17.96 7.63
C PRO A 37 -2.48 17.67 7.41
N TYR A 38 -2.90 16.40 7.44
CA TYR A 38 -4.27 15.99 7.12
C TYR A 38 -5.01 15.54 8.38
N GLU A 39 -6.23 16.06 8.55
CA GLU A 39 -7.05 15.84 9.75
C GLU A 39 -8.27 14.92 9.47
N GLN A 40 -8.34 14.31 8.28
CA GLN A 40 -9.46 13.43 7.92
C GLN A 40 -9.56 12.22 8.85
N ILE A 41 -8.40 11.67 9.26
CA ILE A 41 -8.30 10.63 10.28
C ILE A 41 -7.82 11.30 11.56
N HIS A 42 -8.58 11.17 12.64
CA HIS A 42 -8.32 11.84 13.91
C HIS A 42 -8.71 10.94 15.10
N PRO A 43 -8.32 11.26 16.35
CA PRO A 43 -8.56 10.39 17.50
C PRO A 43 -10.03 10.01 17.73
N GLY A 44 -10.96 10.90 17.36
CA GLY A 44 -12.40 10.67 17.46
C GLY A 44 -13.00 9.74 16.39
N ASN A 45 -12.28 9.39 15.32
CA ASN A 45 -12.79 8.52 14.26
C ASN A 45 -11.87 7.35 13.89
N ILE A 46 -10.66 7.25 14.47
CA ILE A 46 -9.68 6.21 14.11
C ILE A 46 -10.26 4.80 14.22
N ASP A 47 -11.11 4.55 15.22
CA ASP A 47 -11.77 3.26 15.47
C ASP A 47 -12.76 2.85 14.37
N SER A 48 -13.15 3.77 13.49
CA SER A 48 -14.00 3.49 12.32
C SER A 48 -13.20 3.13 11.06
N SER A 49 -11.86 3.21 11.12
CA SER A 49 -10.98 2.86 10.00
C SER A 49 -11.01 1.36 9.73
N ARG A 50 -10.88 0.99 8.47
CA ARG A 50 -10.75 -0.40 8.03
C ARG A 50 -9.60 -0.55 7.07
N ILE A 51 -9.07 -1.76 6.98
CA ILE A 51 -8.13 -2.12 5.91
C ILE A 51 -8.87 -2.00 4.58
N VAL A 52 -8.37 -1.14 3.69
CA VAL A 52 -8.94 -0.91 2.36
C VAL A 52 -8.34 -1.86 1.31
N TRP A 53 -7.10 -2.29 1.50
CA TRP A 53 -6.43 -3.29 0.67
C TRP A 53 -5.21 -3.86 1.42
N ARG A 54 -4.78 -5.05 1.01
CA ARG A 54 -3.54 -5.69 1.46
C ARG A 54 -3.02 -6.56 0.32
N TRP A 55 -1.70 -6.61 0.18
CA TRP A 55 -1.00 -7.56 -0.69
C TRP A 55 0.01 -8.35 0.15
N ARG A 56 0.54 -9.46 -0.39
CA ARG A 56 1.57 -10.27 0.27
C ARG A 56 2.80 -10.36 -0.63
N LEU A 57 3.97 -10.34 -0.02
CA LEU A 57 5.22 -10.63 -0.70
C LEU A 57 5.30 -12.13 -1.00
N PRO A 58 5.52 -12.54 -2.26
CA PRO A 58 5.74 -13.94 -2.60
C PRO A 58 6.95 -14.53 -1.86
N ALA A 59 8.05 -13.77 -1.77
CA ALA A 59 9.31 -14.21 -1.16
C ALA A 59 9.31 -14.30 0.39
N LEU A 60 8.20 -13.93 1.06
CA LEU A 60 8.00 -14.24 2.47
C LEU A 60 7.28 -15.58 2.69
N GLN A 61 7.04 -16.36 1.62
CA GLN A 61 6.81 -17.79 1.72
C GLN A 61 8.13 -18.51 1.99
N MET A 62 8.82 -18.13 3.07
CA MET A 62 9.82 -19.01 3.66
C MET A 62 9.00 -20.09 4.39
N ASP A 63 8.96 -21.25 3.78
CA ASP A 63 8.83 -22.53 4.47
C ASP A 63 9.54 -22.43 5.83
N ARG A 64 8.75 -22.55 6.89
CA ARG A 64 9.09 -22.37 8.30
C ARG A 64 10.07 -23.45 8.81
N GLU A 65 10.83 -24.08 7.94
CA GLU A 65 11.62 -25.28 8.23
C GLU A 65 13.08 -25.05 7.85
N GLU A 66 13.76 -24.09 8.51
CA GLU A 66 15.21 -24.08 8.76
C GLU A 66 15.57 -22.76 9.48
N GLU A 67 15.17 -22.64 10.75
CA GLU A 67 15.75 -21.67 11.68
C GLU A 67 17.15 -22.18 12.08
N ASP A 68 18.13 -22.02 11.20
CA ASP A 68 19.54 -22.19 11.58
C ASP A 68 19.96 -20.97 12.41
N GLU A 69 19.83 -21.10 13.73
CA GLU A 69 20.07 -20.09 14.76
C GLU A 69 21.51 -19.51 14.83
N GLU A 70 22.44 -19.90 13.95
CA GLU A 70 23.88 -19.63 14.11
C GLU A 70 24.44 -18.47 13.27
N SER A 71 23.65 -17.87 12.38
CA SER A 71 23.99 -16.55 11.82
C SER A 71 22.99 -15.52 12.35
N GLY A 72 23.44 -14.68 13.28
CA GLY A 72 22.66 -13.56 13.83
C GLY A 72 22.28 -12.45 12.84
N ILE A 73 22.21 -12.80 11.55
CA ILE A 73 21.67 -12.03 10.42
C ILE A 73 20.79 -13.00 9.62
N GLY A 74 19.69 -13.46 10.24
CA GLY A 74 18.72 -14.34 9.59
C GLY A 74 18.14 -13.65 8.34
N GLY A 75 18.32 -14.30 7.18
CA GLY A 75 17.96 -13.84 5.83
C GLY A 75 16.46 -13.69 5.54
N GLY A 76 15.63 -13.41 6.55
CA GLY A 76 14.28 -12.93 6.36
C GLY A 76 14.28 -11.40 6.34
N GLY A 77 14.62 -10.79 5.20
CA GLY A 77 14.79 -9.34 5.09
C GLY A 77 13.61 -8.54 5.66
N GLU A 78 13.83 -7.87 6.80
CA GLU A 78 12.85 -6.96 7.40
C GLU A 78 12.41 -5.89 6.38
N PHE A 79 11.10 -5.68 6.23
CA PHE A 79 10.55 -4.66 5.33
C PHE A 79 10.74 -3.27 5.95
N LYS A 80 11.93 -2.67 5.76
CA LYS A 80 12.31 -1.36 6.34
C LYS A 80 11.98 -0.16 5.44
N SER A 81 11.19 -0.36 4.39
CA SER A 81 10.89 0.72 3.44
C SER A 81 9.84 1.68 3.98
N THR A 82 10.05 2.97 3.73
CA THR A 82 9.00 4.00 3.77
C THR A 82 8.54 4.26 2.33
N PRO A 83 7.29 3.94 1.96
CA PRO A 83 6.80 4.22 0.62
C PRO A 83 6.89 5.71 0.28
N LEU A 84 7.23 6.00 -0.97
CA LEU A 84 7.15 7.35 -1.53
C LEU A 84 5.85 7.48 -2.33
N VAL A 85 5.22 8.65 -2.26
CA VAL A 85 4.09 8.99 -3.12
C VAL A 85 4.45 10.25 -3.89
N VAL A 86 4.43 10.17 -5.21
CA VAL A 86 4.71 11.29 -6.12
C VAL A 86 3.67 11.28 -7.23
N ASP A 87 3.00 12.41 -7.43
CA ASP A 87 1.93 12.56 -8.44
C ASP A 87 0.86 11.46 -8.31
N GLY A 88 0.52 11.07 -7.08
CA GLY A 88 -0.46 10.03 -6.78
C GLY A 88 -0.02 8.58 -7.05
N VAL A 89 1.24 8.35 -7.43
CA VAL A 89 1.80 7.01 -7.58
C VAL A 89 2.62 6.66 -6.34
N LEU A 90 2.28 5.54 -5.72
CA LEU A 90 3.03 4.95 -4.61
C LEU A 90 4.22 4.15 -5.17
N TYR A 91 5.37 4.23 -4.51
CA TYR A 91 6.58 3.45 -4.80
C TYR A 91 7.14 2.89 -3.49
N THR A 92 7.51 1.61 -3.46
CA THR A 92 8.23 1.01 -2.32
C THR A 92 9.22 -0.05 -2.79
N TYR A 93 10.26 -0.27 -2.01
CA TYR A 93 11.36 -1.16 -2.32
C TYR A 93 11.46 -2.27 -1.27
N TRP A 94 11.80 -3.46 -1.71
CA TRP A 94 12.10 -4.58 -0.83
C TRP A 94 13.27 -5.39 -1.37
N SER A 95 14.04 -6.01 -0.47
CA SER A 95 15.08 -6.97 -0.79
C SER A 95 15.38 -7.85 0.42
N ASP A 96 15.71 -9.11 0.17
CA ASP A 96 16.23 -10.07 1.15
C ASP A 96 17.76 -10.30 1.02
N GLY A 97 18.43 -9.54 0.15
CA GLY A 97 19.84 -9.72 -0.20
C GLY A 97 20.05 -10.54 -1.47
N GLU A 98 19.14 -11.45 -1.80
CA GLU A 98 19.20 -12.27 -3.03
C GLU A 98 18.38 -11.63 -4.14
N GLN A 99 17.13 -11.31 -3.83
CA GLN A 99 16.13 -10.68 -4.68
C GLN A 99 15.96 -9.20 -4.30
N ALA A 100 15.50 -8.42 -5.27
CA ALA A 100 15.12 -7.03 -5.03
C ALA A 100 13.89 -6.70 -5.87
N ARG A 101 12.94 -5.97 -5.28
CA ARG A 101 11.65 -5.63 -5.91
C ARG A 101 11.34 -4.15 -5.77
N ILE A 102 10.80 -3.57 -6.84
CA ILE A 102 10.12 -2.27 -6.82
C ILE A 102 8.63 -2.56 -6.95
N PHE A 103 7.85 -2.11 -5.98
CA PHE A 103 6.40 -2.08 -6.07
C PHE A 103 5.94 -0.67 -6.38
N PHE A 104 5.03 -0.52 -7.34
CA PHE A 104 4.48 0.79 -7.66
C PHE A 104 3.04 0.71 -8.15
N GLY A 105 2.27 1.79 -7.98
CA GLY A 105 0.87 1.80 -8.40
C GLY A 105 0.09 3.01 -7.94
N THR A 106 -1.05 3.25 -8.60
CA THR A 106 -2.03 4.26 -8.16
C THR A 106 -2.96 3.62 -7.15
N VAL A 107 -3.11 4.25 -5.99
CA VAL A 107 -4.12 3.83 -5.01
C VAL A 107 -5.46 4.44 -5.43
N PRO A 108 -6.57 3.66 -5.53
CA PRO A 108 -6.75 2.26 -5.12
C PRO A 108 -6.86 1.27 -6.30
N ASP A 109 -6.17 1.49 -7.42
CA ASP A 109 -6.45 0.79 -8.68
C ASP A 109 -5.63 -0.50 -8.83
N THR A 110 -4.31 -0.37 -9.04
CA THR A 110 -3.46 -1.52 -9.37
C THR A 110 -2.07 -1.33 -8.77
N LEU A 111 -1.54 -2.40 -8.18
CA LEU A 111 -0.15 -2.48 -7.73
C LEU A 111 0.63 -3.40 -8.67
N TYR A 112 1.81 -2.94 -9.07
CA TYR A 112 2.77 -3.67 -9.88
C TYR A 112 3.97 -4.09 -9.05
N SER A 113 4.65 -5.15 -9.45
CA SER A 113 5.95 -5.57 -8.91
C SER A 113 6.92 -5.83 -10.05
N LEU A 114 8.12 -5.25 -9.96
CA LEU A 114 9.22 -5.46 -10.89
C LEU A 114 10.43 -6.00 -10.15
N ASP A 115 11.22 -6.83 -10.81
CA ASP A 115 12.59 -7.09 -10.40
C ASP A 115 13.40 -5.79 -10.46
N ALA A 116 13.97 -5.37 -9.32
CA ALA A 116 14.61 -4.06 -9.22
C ALA A 116 15.93 -3.95 -10.00
N ARG A 117 16.53 -5.09 -10.40
CA ARG A 117 17.78 -5.12 -11.16
C ARG A 117 17.52 -5.05 -12.65
N THR A 118 16.46 -5.71 -13.12
CA THR A 118 16.17 -5.87 -14.56
C THR A 118 15.03 -4.98 -15.04
N GLY A 119 14.12 -4.58 -14.16
CA GLY A 119 12.89 -3.87 -14.52
C GLY A 119 11.79 -4.77 -15.11
N GLU A 120 12.02 -6.09 -15.18
CA GLU A 120 11.04 -7.04 -15.68
C GLU A 120 9.93 -7.28 -14.64
N PRO A 121 8.66 -7.51 -15.05
CA PRO A 121 7.59 -7.84 -14.13
C PRO A 121 7.89 -9.08 -13.30
N ASP A 122 7.58 -9.06 -12.00
CA ASP A 122 7.71 -10.22 -11.12
C ASP A 122 6.62 -11.25 -11.46
N PRO A 123 6.94 -12.39 -12.10
CA PRO A 123 5.92 -13.37 -12.49
C PRO A 123 5.26 -14.04 -11.29
N ALA A 124 5.87 -13.99 -10.10
CA ALA A 124 5.31 -14.55 -8.87
C ALA A 124 4.31 -13.59 -8.18
N PHE A 125 4.18 -12.35 -8.66
CA PHE A 125 3.32 -11.35 -8.06
C PHE A 125 1.97 -11.22 -8.79
N GLY A 126 0.91 -11.74 -8.18
CA GLY A 126 -0.45 -11.62 -8.71
C GLY A 126 -0.60 -12.26 -10.10
N GLN A 127 -1.17 -11.53 -11.04
CA GLN A 127 -1.30 -11.95 -12.43
C GLN A 127 -0.32 -11.17 -13.31
N GLU A 128 0.78 -11.80 -13.71
CA GLU A 128 1.82 -11.18 -14.57
C GLU A 128 2.48 -9.94 -13.93
N GLY A 129 2.79 -9.99 -12.64
CA GLY A 129 3.45 -8.89 -11.95
C GLY A 129 2.50 -7.78 -11.48
N ARG A 130 1.19 -8.01 -11.44
CA ARG A 130 0.20 -7.02 -10.99
C ARG A 130 -0.93 -7.62 -10.17
N VAL A 131 -1.46 -6.79 -9.27
CA VAL A 131 -2.66 -7.07 -8.46
C VAL A 131 -3.60 -5.87 -8.57
N ALA A 132 -4.83 -6.10 -9.04
CA ALA A 132 -5.90 -5.11 -8.94
C ALA A 132 -6.31 -4.96 -7.48
N GLN A 133 -6.27 -3.73 -6.96
CA GLN A 133 -6.57 -3.40 -5.56
C GLN A 133 -8.09 -3.37 -5.27
N ALA A 134 -8.93 -3.54 -6.30
CA ALA A 134 -10.37 -3.68 -6.18
C ALA A 134 -10.84 -5.14 -6.02
N VAL A 135 -10.35 -5.86 -5.01
CA VAL A 135 -11.08 -7.04 -4.51
C VAL A 135 -10.93 -7.11 -2.99
N ASN A 136 -12.04 -6.85 -2.28
CA ASN A 136 -12.23 -7.34 -0.91
C ASN A 136 -12.15 -8.88 -0.97
N SER A 137 -10.94 -9.43 -0.90
CA SER A 137 -10.77 -10.85 -0.62
C SER A 137 -10.93 -11.02 0.88
N ASN A 138 -12.18 -11.21 1.29
CA ASN A 138 -12.47 -12.15 2.38
C ASN A 138 -11.84 -13.49 1.98
N ALA A 139 -10.55 -13.66 2.24
CA ALA A 139 -9.91 -14.95 2.39
C ALA A 139 -9.72 -15.13 3.89
N VAL A 140 -10.62 -15.93 4.45
CA VAL A 140 -10.60 -16.50 5.81
C VAL A 140 -9.23 -17.09 6.10
#